data_AF-A0A2T4B3I6-F1
#
_entry.id   AF-A0A2T4B3I6-F1
#
_cell.length_a   1.000
_cell.length_b   1.000
_cell.length_c   1.000
_cell.angle_alpha   90.00
_cell.angle_beta   90.00
_cell.angle_gamma   90.00
#
_symmetry.space_group_name_H-M   'P 1'
#
loop_
_entity.id
_entity.type
_entity.pdbx_description
1 polymer ?
#
loop_
_entity_poly.entity_id
_entity_poly.type
_entity_poly.pdbx_seq_one_letter_code
_entity_poly.pdbx_strand_id
1 'polypeptide(L)'
;MTANVPRPGPANLGPNAGLDEWLEEAKQCHYLPERAMKELCEKVKEILMEESNIQPVCTPVTVCGDIHGQFYDLLELFRVAGGMPGETNVQAPKSATTVITSEDIEPPTEITNPKLRKKLKSPGGGADSAGDADGDEDGEDEQQQQAAGDVPATSTVTSSQSAETRFVFLGDYVDRGYFSLEAFTLLMCLKAKYPDRIVLVRGNHESRQITQVYGFYEECQQKYGNASVWKACCHVFDFLVLAAIVDGELLCVHGGLSPEIRTIDQIRVVARAQEIPHEGAFCDLVWSDPDDIDTWAVSPRGAGWLFGDKVATEFNHVNGLKLIARAHQLVNEGYKYHFDENSVVTVWSAPNYCYRCGNVASIMTVDNDLAPKFSIFSAVPDDMRHVPASRRSPGDYFL
;
A
#
# COMPACT_ATOMS: atom_id res chain seq x y z
N MET A 1 20.39 -17.92 -13.00
CA MET A 1 21.13 -16.71 -12.59
C MET A 1 20.27 -16.03 -11.54
N THR A 2 20.66 -16.08 -10.27
CA THR A 2 19.92 -15.44 -9.18
C THR A 2 19.89 -13.93 -9.42
N ALA A 3 18.70 -13.37 -9.62
CA ALA A 3 18.53 -11.93 -9.67
C ALA A 3 19.12 -11.34 -8.37
N ASN A 4 19.98 -10.33 -8.50
CA ASN A 4 20.70 -9.74 -7.36
C ASN A 4 19.67 -9.13 -6.39
N VAL A 5 19.44 -9.78 -5.24
CA VAL A 5 18.55 -9.28 -4.20
C VAL A 5 19.19 -8.03 -3.58
N PRO A 6 18.48 -6.89 -3.50
CA PRO A 6 18.97 -5.69 -2.82
C PRO A 6 19.53 -6.02 -1.44
N ARG A 7 20.68 -5.44 -1.08
CA ARG A 7 21.37 -5.75 0.18
C ARG A 7 21.32 -4.52 1.08
N PRO A 8 20.75 -4.62 2.28
CA PRO A 8 20.63 -3.45 3.13
C PRO A 8 21.98 -2.97 3.63
N GLY A 9 22.14 -1.64 3.73
CA GLY A 9 23.38 -1.04 4.22
C GLY A 9 23.41 0.49 4.05
N PRO A 10 24.49 1.16 4.50
CA PRO A 10 24.69 2.57 4.23
C PRO A 10 25.03 2.79 2.75
N ALA A 11 24.43 3.80 2.14
CA ALA A 11 24.73 4.19 0.77
C ALA A 11 26.17 4.76 0.65
N ASN A 12 26.89 4.36 -0.40
CA ASN A 12 28.25 4.84 -0.64
C ASN A 12 28.26 5.95 -1.71
N LEU A 13 27.95 7.16 -1.28
CA LEU A 13 27.75 8.31 -2.16
C LEU A 13 28.94 9.26 -2.16
N GLY A 14 29.29 9.77 -3.34
CA GLY A 14 30.27 10.85 -3.49
C GLY A 14 29.75 12.19 -2.92
N PRO A 15 30.63 13.17 -2.64
CA PRO A 15 30.24 14.46 -2.07
C PRO A 15 29.20 15.24 -2.89
N ASN A 16 29.20 15.04 -4.21
CA ASN A 16 28.32 15.74 -5.16
C ASN A 16 27.17 14.85 -5.67
N ALA A 17 26.94 13.68 -5.07
CA ALA A 17 25.84 12.81 -5.46
C ALA A 17 24.50 13.53 -5.29
N GLY A 18 23.66 13.47 -6.31
CA GLY A 18 22.35 14.10 -6.32
C GLY A 18 21.22 13.07 -6.30
N LEU A 19 20.03 13.56 -6.64
CA LEU A 19 18.79 12.79 -6.56
C LEU A 19 18.81 11.48 -7.37
N ASP A 20 19.48 11.47 -8.52
CA ASP A 20 19.55 10.28 -9.37
C ASP A 20 20.36 9.17 -8.70
N GLU A 21 21.53 9.51 -8.15
CA GLU A 21 22.35 8.57 -7.39
C GLU A 21 21.65 8.14 -6.09
N TRP A 22 20.96 9.05 -5.40
CA TRP A 22 20.19 8.72 -4.20
C TRP A 22 19.07 7.72 -4.49
N LEU A 23 18.38 7.88 -5.63
CA LEU A 23 17.35 6.94 -6.06
C LEU A 23 17.93 5.56 -6.38
N GLU A 24 19.07 5.49 -7.07
CA GLU A 24 19.72 4.20 -7.36
C GLU A 24 20.17 3.48 -6.08
N GLU A 25 20.71 4.19 -5.10
CA GLU A 25 21.05 3.61 -3.79
C GLU A 25 19.79 3.17 -3.02
N ALA A 26 18.72 3.98 -3.04
CA ALA A 26 17.45 3.63 -2.39
C ALA A 26 16.84 2.35 -2.97
N LYS A 27 16.93 2.13 -4.29
CA LYS A 27 16.50 0.88 -4.94
C LYS A 27 17.27 -0.35 -4.47
N GLN A 28 18.49 -0.17 -3.97
CA GLN A 28 19.33 -1.24 -3.42
C GLN A 28 19.10 -1.51 -1.93
N CYS A 29 18.08 -0.91 -1.31
CA CYS A 29 17.84 -0.96 0.13
C CYS A 29 18.97 -0.26 0.93
N HIS A 30 19.63 0.73 0.33
CA HIS A 30 20.64 1.50 1.05
C HIS A 30 20.04 2.76 1.68
N TYR A 31 20.34 3.01 2.95
CA TYR A 31 19.95 4.27 3.60
C TYR A 31 20.99 5.36 3.32
N LEU A 32 20.50 6.57 3.01
CA LEU A 32 21.35 7.69 2.62
C LEU A 32 22.17 8.22 3.81
N PRO A 33 23.36 8.80 3.58
CA PRO A 33 24.06 9.56 4.61
C PRO A 33 23.18 10.68 5.18
N GLU A 34 23.33 11.01 6.48
CA GLU A 34 22.45 11.95 7.19
C GLU A 34 22.27 13.29 6.45
N ARG A 35 23.36 13.82 5.85
CA ARG A 35 23.31 15.04 5.04
C ARG A 35 22.38 14.90 3.84
N ALA A 36 22.56 13.86 3.03
CA ALA A 36 21.76 13.62 1.83
C ALA A 36 20.29 13.34 2.18
N MET A 37 20.06 12.61 3.28
CA MET A 37 18.70 12.35 3.76
C MET A 37 17.98 13.66 4.16
N LYS A 38 18.66 14.56 4.87
CA LYS A 38 18.11 15.89 5.22
C LYS A 38 17.84 16.74 3.97
N GLU A 39 18.76 16.75 3.01
CA GLU A 39 18.58 17.46 1.74
C GLU A 39 17.38 16.91 0.95
N LEU A 40 17.19 15.58 0.92
CA LEU A 40 16.01 14.95 0.33
C LEU A 40 14.72 15.36 1.05
N CYS A 41 14.70 15.34 2.39
CA CYS A 41 13.54 15.76 3.18
C CYS A 41 13.16 17.22 2.88
N GLU A 42 14.12 18.14 2.82
CA GLU A 42 13.86 19.54 2.49
C GLU A 42 13.29 19.69 1.07
N LYS A 43 13.89 19.00 0.09
CA LYS A 43 13.42 19.03 -1.31
C LYS A 43 12.00 18.49 -1.46
N VAL A 44 11.66 17.40 -0.76
CA VAL A 44 10.31 16.83 -0.78
C VAL A 44 9.32 17.73 -0.06
N LYS A 45 9.72 18.31 1.08
CA LYS A 45 8.88 19.26 1.83
C LYS A 45 8.52 20.47 0.98
N GLU A 46 9.47 21.05 0.25
CA GLU A 46 9.20 22.17 -0.67
C GLU A 46 8.13 21.79 -1.71
N ILE A 47 8.21 20.59 -2.30
CA ILE A 47 7.21 20.10 -3.25
C ILE A 47 5.85 19.94 -2.55
N LEU A 48 5.80 19.27 -1.41
CA LEU A 48 4.57 18.99 -0.67
C LEU A 48 3.91 20.26 -0.13
N MET A 49 4.66 21.32 0.15
CA MET A 49 4.12 22.63 0.57
C MET A 49 3.26 23.28 -0.51
N GLU A 50 3.54 23.01 -1.79
CA GLU A 50 2.78 23.55 -2.92
C GLU A 50 1.53 22.72 -3.26
N GLU A 51 1.42 21.50 -2.72
CA GLU A 51 0.29 20.60 -3.00
C GLU A 51 -0.97 20.99 -2.20
N SER A 52 -2.14 20.66 -2.77
CA SER A 52 -3.41 20.83 -2.05
C SER A 52 -3.60 19.70 -1.04
N ASN A 53 -4.42 19.91 0.01
CA ASN A 53 -4.79 18.81 0.91
C ASN A 53 -5.46 17.65 0.15
N ILE A 54 -6.17 17.95 -0.94
CA ILE A 54 -6.75 16.98 -1.86
C ILE A 54 -6.10 17.15 -3.23
N GLN A 55 -5.16 16.27 -3.55
CA GLN A 55 -4.36 16.38 -4.76
C GLN A 55 -5.17 15.87 -5.98
N PRO A 56 -5.40 16.68 -7.02
CA PRO A 56 -6.02 16.20 -8.24
C PRO A 56 -5.07 15.27 -9.00
N VAL A 57 -5.60 14.16 -9.51
CA VAL A 57 -4.86 13.15 -10.26
C VAL A 57 -5.67 12.75 -11.50
N CYS A 58 -4.99 12.56 -12.64
CA CYS A 58 -5.62 12.08 -13.85
C CYS A 58 -5.34 10.58 -14.06
N THR A 59 -6.27 9.87 -14.67
CA THR A 59 -6.01 8.54 -15.20
C THR A 59 -4.94 8.57 -16.32
N PRO A 60 -4.28 7.44 -16.60
CA PRO A 60 -4.28 6.21 -15.80
C PRO A 60 -3.51 6.40 -14.46
N VAL A 61 -3.97 5.71 -13.41
CA VAL A 61 -3.36 5.77 -12.07
C VAL A 61 -3.38 4.41 -11.37
N THR A 62 -2.35 4.15 -10.57
CA THR A 62 -2.26 3.02 -9.64
C THR A 62 -2.39 3.51 -8.21
N VAL A 63 -3.40 3.03 -7.49
CA VAL A 63 -3.63 3.31 -6.07
C VAL A 63 -3.09 2.15 -5.23
N CYS A 64 -2.27 2.48 -4.23
CA CYS A 64 -1.58 1.55 -3.35
C CYS A 64 -1.97 1.84 -1.90
N GLY A 65 -2.25 0.79 -1.13
CA GLY A 65 -2.51 0.87 0.31
C GLY A 65 -1.24 0.88 1.15
N ASP A 66 -1.37 0.38 2.38
CA ASP A 66 -0.33 0.33 3.41
C ASP A 66 0.92 -0.45 2.95
N ILE A 67 2.10 0.04 3.36
CA ILE A 67 3.41 -0.53 3.00
C ILE A 67 4.18 -1.02 4.23
N HIS A 68 4.12 -0.28 5.35
CA HIS A 68 4.68 -0.62 6.65
C HIS A 68 6.12 -1.15 6.61
N GLY A 69 7.02 -0.42 5.94
CA GLY A 69 8.44 -0.77 5.88
C GLY A 69 8.77 -2.12 5.27
N GLN A 70 7.85 -2.76 4.55
CA GLN A 70 8.09 -3.99 3.80
C GLN A 70 8.76 -3.68 2.45
N PHE A 71 9.98 -3.15 2.48
CA PHE A 71 10.72 -2.65 1.33
C PHE A 71 10.77 -3.62 0.13
N TYR A 72 11.04 -4.91 0.37
CA TYR A 72 11.15 -5.89 -0.71
C TYR A 72 9.80 -6.17 -1.39
N ASP A 73 8.71 -6.09 -0.61
CA ASP A 73 7.34 -6.21 -1.13
C ASP A 73 6.92 -4.92 -1.85
N LEU A 74 7.42 -3.74 -1.45
CA LEU A 74 7.27 -2.50 -2.21
C LEU A 74 7.97 -2.57 -3.59
N LEU A 75 9.16 -3.18 -3.67
CA LEU A 75 9.79 -3.41 -4.96
C LEU A 75 8.98 -4.37 -5.83
N GLU A 76 8.37 -5.38 -5.21
CA GLU A 76 7.47 -6.30 -5.92
C GLU A 76 6.19 -5.61 -6.39
N LEU A 77 5.61 -4.73 -5.58
CA LEU A 77 4.47 -3.88 -5.94
C LEU A 77 4.78 -3.09 -7.22
N PHE A 78 5.94 -2.46 -7.32
CA PHE A 78 6.33 -1.76 -8.55
C PHE A 78 6.44 -2.72 -9.75
N ARG A 79 6.97 -3.94 -9.59
CA ARG A 79 6.99 -4.93 -10.69
C ARG A 79 5.58 -5.31 -11.14
N VAL A 80 4.66 -5.51 -10.19
CA VAL A 80 3.25 -5.82 -10.44
C VAL A 80 2.53 -4.67 -11.12
N ALA A 81 2.86 -3.42 -10.77
CA ALA A 81 2.32 -2.21 -11.38
C ALA A 81 2.90 -1.90 -12.77
N GLY A 82 3.84 -2.70 -13.28
CA GLY A 82 4.49 -2.45 -14.56
C GLY A 82 5.67 -1.47 -14.50
N GLY A 83 6.33 -1.35 -13.34
CA GLY A 83 7.57 -0.60 -13.12
C GLY A 83 7.40 0.65 -12.26
N MET A 84 8.53 1.23 -11.84
CA MET A 84 8.54 2.58 -11.27
C MET A 84 8.30 3.63 -12.37
N PRO A 85 7.83 4.84 -12.04
CA PRO A 85 7.71 5.91 -13.02
C PRO A 85 9.04 6.17 -13.74
N GLY A 86 8.99 6.21 -15.08
CA GLY A 86 10.15 6.48 -15.92
C GLY A 86 11.16 5.32 -16.05
N GLU A 87 10.87 4.15 -15.49
CA GLU A 87 11.69 2.95 -15.64
C GLU A 87 11.45 2.27 -16.98
N THR A 88 12.46 2.14 -17.84
CA THR A 88 12.29 1.51 -19.16
C THR A 88 12.46 0.00 -19.15
N ASN A 89 13.14 -0.55 -18.15
CA ASN A 89 13.48 -1.98 -18.05
C ASN A 89 12.72 -2.63 -16.90
N VAL A 90 11.41 -2.79 -17.09
CA VAL A 90 10.51 -3.36 -16.08
C VAL A 90 10.86 -4.83 -15.85
N GLN A 91 11.14 -5.20 -14.59
CA GLN A 91 11.29 -6.60 -14.20
C GLN A 91 9.92 -7.24 -14.02
N ALA A 92 9.77 -8.48 -14.49
CA ALA A 92 8.55 -9.24 -14.24
C ALA A 92 8.33 -9.49 -12.74
N PRO A 93 7.06 -9.56 -12.27
CA PRO A 93 6.74 -9.98 -10.91
C PRO A 93 7.39 -11.32 -10.57
N LYS A 94 7.86 -11.43 -9.33
CA LYS A 94 8.54 -12.60 -8.78
C LYS A 94 7.64 -13.42 -7.87
N SER A 95 6.56 -12.80 -7.39
CA SER A 95 5.50 -13.45 -6.63
C SER A 95 4.40 -13.98 -7.56
N ALA A 96 3.51 -14.80 -7.01
CA ALA A 96 2.29 -15.18 -7.74
C ALA A 96 1.39 -13.95 -7.88
N THR A 97 1.19 -13.48 -9.11
CA THR A 97 0.29 -12.38 -9.44
C THR A 97 -1.00 -12.90 -10.05
N THR A 98 -2.14 -12.44 -9.54
CA THR A 98 -3.46 -12.68 -10.13
C THR A 98 -4.13 -11.34 -10.34
N VAL A 99 -4.51 -11.04 -11.59
CA VAL A 99 -5.32 -9.86 -11.90
C VAL A 99 -6.80 -10.25 -11.75
N ILE A 100 -7.53 -9.48 -10.96
CA ILE A 100 -8.98 -9.60 -10.74
C ILE A 100 -9.62 -8.29 -11.21
N THR A 101 -10.62 -8.39 -12.06
CA THR A 101 -11.39 -7.25 -12.58
C THR A 101 -12.73 -7.12 -11.87
N SER A 102 -13.41 -5.97 -12.00
CA SER A 102 -14.77 -5.81 -11.47
C SER A 102 -15.76 -6.85 -12.04
N GLU A 103 -15.50 -7.38 -13.24
CA GLU A 103 -16.34 -8.41 -13.88
C GLU A 103 -16.13 -9.81 -13.26
N ASP A 104 -15.00 -10.04 -12.60
CA ASP A 104 -14.73 -11.27 -11.83
C ASP A 104 -15.46 -11.29 -10.47
N ILE A 105 -16.22 -10.22 -10.16
CA ILE A 105 -16.85 -9.95 -8.86
C ILE A 105 -18.38 -9.86 -9.05
N GLU A 106 -19.11 -10.96 -8.89
CA GLU A 106 -20.56 -10.93 -8.59
C GLU A 106 -20.77 -11.01 -7.05
N PRO A 107 -21.71 -10.25 -6.46
CA PRO A 107 -21.75 -9.98 -5.02
C PRO A 107 -22.50 -11.07 -4.18
N PRO A 108 -22.16 -11.28 -2.89
CA PRO A 108 -20.91 -10.94 -2.21
C PRO A 108 -20.23 -12.15 -1.51
N THR A 109 -18.92 -12.01 -1.30
CA THR A 109 -17.97 -12.80 -0.46
C THR A 109 -17.16 -13.94 -1.06
N GLU A 110 -17.42 -14.44 -2.27
CA GLU A 110 -16.60 -15.50 -2.86
C GLU A 110 -16.05 -15.17 -4.25
N ILE A 111 -14.74 -15.37 -4.43
CA ILE A 111 -14.11 -15.47 -5.75
C ILE A 111 -14.74 -16.69 -6.45
N THR A 112 -15.69 -16.45 -7.35
CA THR A 112 -16.47 -17.50 -8.03
C THR A 112 -15.65 -18.27 -9.06
N ASN A 113 -14.56 -17.68 -9.55
CA ASN A 113 -13.67 -18.35 -10.49
C ASN A 113 -12.95 -19.54 -9.81
N PRO A 114 -13.30 -20.80 -10.15
CA PRO A 114 -12.81 -21.98 -9.42
C PRO A 114 -11.29 -22.16 -9.56
N LYS A 115 -10.72 -21.67 -10.66
CA LYS A 115 -9.28 -21.72 -10.93
C LYS A 115 -8.52 -20.69 -10.08
N LEU A 116 -9.10 -19.51 -9.83
CA LEU A 116 -8.51 -18.47 -8.99
C LEU A 116 -8.56 -18.85 -7.51
N ARG A 117 -9.69 -19.40 -7.03
CA ARG A 117 -9.84 -19.87 -5.64
C ARG A 117 -8.82 -20.96 -5.27
N LYS A 118 -8.48 -21.85 -6.20
CA LYS A 118 -7.49 -22.91 -6.01
C LYS A 118 -6.04 -22.39 -6.00
N LYS A 119 -5.75 -21.34 -6.78
CA LYS A 119 -4.42 -20.70 -6.82
C LYS A 119 -4.13 -19.88 -5.56
N LEU A 120 -5.11 -19.18 -5.02
CA LEU A 120 -4.97 -18.38 -3.78
C LEU A 120 -4.79 -19.23 -2.51
N LYS A 121 -5.41 -20.42 -2.46
CA LYS A 121 -5.27 -21.36 -1.32
C LYS A 121 -3.94 -22.12 -1.26
N SER A 122 -3.03 -21.90 -2.22
CA SER A 122 -1.79 -22.68 -2.31
C SER A 122 -0.53 -21.79 -2.35
N PRO A 123 0.02 -21.43 -1.18
CA PRO A 123 1.47 -21.38 -1.02
C PRO A 123 1.91 -22.23 0.20
N GLY A 124 2.46 -23.41 -0.10
CA GLY A 124 3.47 -24.17 0.69
C GLY A 124 3.38 -24.26 2.22
N GLY A 125 2.69 -25.30 2.72
CA GLY A 125 3.29 -26.37 3.55
C GLY A 125 3.69 -26.14 5.01
N GLY A 126 2.81 -26.54 5.94
CA GLY A 126 3.13 -27.54 6.98
C GLY A 126 3.09 -27.11 8.46
N ALA A 127 2.05 -27.54 9.20
CA ALA A 127 2.15 -28.31 10.46
C ALA A 127 0.74 -28.65 11.01
N ASP A 128 0.60 -29.89 11.48
CA ASP A 128 -0.63 -30.60 11.87
C ASP A 128 -1.36 -30.05 13.12
N SER A 129 -2.68 -30.28 13.19
CA SER A 129 -3.29 -31.00 14.32
C SER A 129 -4.70 -31.57 14.01
N ALA A 130 -4.73 -32.90 13.92
CA ALA A 130 -5.68 -33.89 14.48
C ALA A 130 -7.23 -33.69 14.46
N GLY A 131 -7.88 -34.73 13.89
CA GLY A 131 -9.15 -35.35 14.34
C GLY A 131 -10.36 -34.88 13.55
N ASP A 132 -11.04 -35.70 12.75
CA ASP A 132 -11.78 -36.89 13.15
C ASP A 132 -12.18 -37.73 11.92
N ALA A 133 -12.47 -39.00 12.17
CA ALA A 133 -12.73 -40.03 11.18
C ALA A 133 -14.21 -40.13 10.79
N ASP A 134 -14.45 -40.58 9.55
CA ASP A 134 -15.59 -41.35 9.00
C ASP A 134 -15.57 -41.04 7.48
N GLY A 135 -15.67 -41.95 6.51
CA GLY A 135 -16.12 -43.32 6.44
C GLY A 135 -16.68 -43.51 5.01
N ASP A 136 -16.41 -44.66 4.41
CA ASP A 136 -17.00 -45.25 3.20
C ASP A 136 -16.38 -45.03 1.80
N GLU A 137 -16.39 -46.18 1.11
CA GLU A 137 -15.61 -46.64 -0.03
C GLU A 137 -16.30 -46.41 -1.40
N ASP A 138 -15.51 -46.74 -2.43
CA ASP A 138 -15.86 -47.26 -3.76
C ASP A 138 -16.19 -46.29 -4.91
N GLY A 139 -15.47 -46.48 -6.03
CA GLY A 139 -16.00 -46.16 -7.36
C GLY A 139 -15.01 -45.72 -8.45
N GLU A 140 -14.23 -46.67 -8.95
CA GLU A 140 -13.88 -46.87 -10.38
C GLU A 140 -12.92 -45.92 -11.14
N ASP A 141 -11.94 -46.60 -11.77
CA ASP A 141 -11.04 -46.15 -12.82
C ASP A 141 -11.79 -45.71 -14.09
N GLU A 142 -11.40 -44.57 -14.67
CA GLU A 142 -11.39 -44.42 -16.13
C GLU A 142 -10.11 -43.72 -16.60
N GLN A 143 -9.29 -44.51 -17.30
CA GLN A 143 -8.22 -44.03 -18.18
C GLN A 143 -8.83 -43.40 -19.43
N GLN A 144 -8.58 -42.11 -19.67
CA GLN A 144 -8.59 -41.57 -21.03
C GLN A 144 -7.33 -40.72 -21.29
N GLN A 145 -6.45 -41.30 -22.11
CA GLN A 145 -5.45 -40.58 -22.90
C GLN A 145 -6.13 -39.89 -24.08
N GLN A 146 -5.95 -38.57 -24.18
CA GLN A 146 -5.98 -37.72 -25.39
C GLN A 146 -5.99 -36.28 -24.89
N ALA A 147 -5.41 -35.27 -25.52
CA ALA A 147 -4.40 -35.10 -26.54
C ALA A 147 -3.93 -33.64 -26.36
N ALA A 148 -2.72 -33.31 -26.76
CA ALA A 148 -2.20 -31.94 -26.70
C ALA A 148 -3.17 -30.96 -27.39
N GLY A 149 -3.76 -30.05 -26.61
CA GLY A 149 -4.60 -28.96 -27.06
C GLY A 149 -4.04 -27.66 -26.50
N ASP A 150 -3.81 -26.70 -27.40
CA ASP A 150 -3.20 -25.40 -27.16
C ASP A 150 -3.68 -24.70 -25.90
N VAL A 151 -2.73 -24.30 -25.06
CA VAL A 151 -2.92 -23.33 -23.98
C VAL A 151 -3.10 -21.96 -24.64
N PRO A 152 -4.22 -21.23 -24.45
CA PRO A 152 -4.31 -19.87 -24.93
C PRO A 152 -3.32 -19.02 -24.14
N ALA A 153 -2.52 -18.25 -24.89
CA ALA A 153 -1.50 -17.36 -24.38
C ALA A 153 -2.01 -16.50 -23.23
N THR A 154 -1.26 -16.52 -22.12
CA THR A 154 -1.21 -15.45 -21.12
C THR A 154 -1.21 -14.11 -21.83
N SER A 155 -2.21 -13.26 -21.56
CA SER A 155 -2.22 -11.87 -21.98
C SER A 155 -1.00 -11.19 -21.35
N THR A 156 0.06 -11.09 -22.15
CA THR A 156 1.22 -10.26 -21.86
C THR A 156 0.74 -8.83 -21.66
N VAL A 157 0.86 -8.33 -20.44
CA VAL A 157 0.82 -6.90 -20.13
C VAL A 157 1.77 -6.22 -21.10
N THR A 158 1.21 -5.42 -22.02
CA THR A 158 1.97 -4.72 -23.05
C THR A 158 2.96 -3.77 -22.39
N SER A 159 4.23 -3.92 -22.77
CA SER A 159 5.43 -3.31 -22.19
C SER A 159 5.60 -1.81 -22.47
N SER A 160 4.53 -1.01 -22.37
CA SER A 160 4.58 0.45 -22.61
C SER A 160 4.06 1.31 -21.45
N GLN A 161 3.62 0.72 -20.33
CA GLN A 161 2.93 1.47 -19.26
C GLN A 161 3.85 2.31 -18.35
N SER A 162 5.12 1.93 -18.15
CA SER A 162 5.97 2.52 -17.10
C SER A 162 6.31 4.02 -17.28
N ALA A 163 6.28 4.53 -18.51
CA ALA A 163 6.64 5.91 -18.79
C ALA A 163 5.52 6.92 -18.47
N GLU A 164 4.26 6.47 -18.35
CA GLU A 164 3.10 7.33 -18.06
C GLU A 164 2.41 6.98 -16.74
N THR A 165 2.85 5.94 -16.02
CA THR A 165 2.17 5.46 -14.82
C THR A 165 2.25 6.50 -13.69
N ARG A 166 1.08 6.89 -13.16
CA ARG A 166 0.94 7.67 -11.93
C ARG A 166 0.60 6.75 -10.76
N PHE A 167 1.05 7.13 -9.57
CA PHE A 167 0.79 6.42 -8.34
C PHE A 167 0.18 7.35 -7.29
N VAL A 168 -0.83 6.83 -6.60
CA VAL A 168 -1.32 7.38 -5.33
C VAL A 168 -1.02 6.34 -4.26
N PHE A 169 -0.14 6.66 -3.32
CA PHE A 169 0.06 5.84 -2.14
C PHE A 169 -0.78 6.40 -0.99
N LEU A 170 -1.55 5.54 -0.35
CA LEU A 170 -2.55 5.89 0.65
C LEU A 170 -1.98 5.98 2.07
N GLY A 171 -0.68 6.19 2.27
CA GLY A 171 -0.07 6.31 3.59
C GLY A 171 0.42 5.00 4.20
N ASP A 172 0.81 5.07 5.48
CA ASP A 172 1.36 3.96 6.26
C ASP A 172 2.60 3.35 5.59
N TYR A 173 3.58 4.21 5.33
CA TYR A 173 4.87 3.87 4.74
C TYR A 173 5.79 3.20 5.75
N VAL A 174 5.66 3.61 7.01
CA VAL A 174 6.59 3.30 8.09
C VAL A 174 5.99 2.40 9.17
N ASP A 175 6.83 2.05 10.14
CA ASP A 175 6.58 1.13 11.24
C ASP A 175 6.36 -0.35 10.85
N ARG A 176 6.40 -1.22 11.87
CA ARG A 176 6.19 -2.69 11.82
C ARG A 176 7.23 -3.47 11.03
N GLY A 177 7.47 -3.13 9.77
CA GLY A 177 8.50 -3.73 8.94
C GLY A 177 9.91 -3.34 9.36
N TYR A 178 10.90 -4.03 8.79
CA TYR A 178 12.31 -3.81 9.14
C TYR A 178 12.99 -2.65 8.40
N PHE A 179 12.38 -2.15 7.32
CA PHE A 179 13.02 -1.24 6.37
C PHE A 179 12.10 -0.04 6.08
N SER A 180 11.53 0.56 7.13
CA SER A 180 10.66 1.72 7.00
C SER A 180 11.42 2.94 6.47
N LEU A 181 12.67 3.12 6.90
CA LEU A 181 13.52 4.19 6.39
C LEU A 181 13.77 4.02 4.88
N GLU A 182 14.21 2.84 4.43
CA GLU A 182 14.49 2.63 3.01
C GLU A 182 13.23 2.71 2.15
N ALA A 183 12.10 2.17 2.62
CA ALA A 183 10.82 2.26 1.91
C ALA A 183 10.39 3.72 1.73
N PHE A 184 10.43 4.51 2.81
CA PHE A 184 10.05 5.92 2.74
C PHE A 184 11.07 6.76 1.95
N THR A 185 12.37 6.48 2.08
CA THR A 185 13.41 7.12 1.25
C THR A 185 13.19 6.86 -0.24
N LEU A 186 12.86 5.63 -0.64
CA LEU A 186 12.57 5.31 -2.04
C LEU A 186 11.38 6.12 -2.55
N LEU A 187 10.28 6.17 -1.80
CA LEU A 187 9.09 6.95 -2.17
C LEU A 187 9.38 8.46 -2.22
N MET A 188 10.19 8.98 -1.29
CA MET A 188 10.64 10.38 -1.31
C MET A 188 11.51 10.70 -2.53
N CYS A 189 12.44 9.82 -2.90
CA CYS A 189 13.24 9.99 -4.12
C CYS A 189 12.35 10.00 -5.37
N LEU A 190 11.37 9.09 -5.44
CA LEU A 190 10.41 9.05 -6.54
C LEU A 190 9.53 10.30 -6.58
N LYS A 191 9.06 10.78 -5.43
CA LYS A 191 8.32 12.06 -5.32
C LYS A 191 9.15 13.26 -5.77
N ALA A 192 10.41 13.32 -5.34
CA ALA A 192 11.31 14.42 -5.70
C ALA A 192 11.69 14.43 -7.19
N LYS A 193 11.68 13.26 -7.84
CA LYS A 193 12.03 13.07 -9.26
C LYS A 193 10.83 13.18 -10.20
N TYR A 194 9.67 12.70 -9.76
CA TYR A 194 8.42 12.65 -10.52
C TYR A 194 7.27 13.25 -9.70
N PRO A 195 7.34 14.55 -9.36
CA PRO A 195 6.38 15.20 -8.45
C PRO A 195 4.94 15.17 -8.95
N ASP A 196 4.75 15.15 -10.27
CA ASP A 196 3.48 15.06 -11.00
C ASP A 196 2.92 13.64 -11.13
N ARG A 197 3.71 12.60 -10.78
CA ARG A 197 3.35 11.19 -10.96
C ARG A 197 3.27 10.40 -9.67
N ILE A 198 3.81 10.91 -8.58
CA ILE A 198 3.75 10.27 -7.27
C ILE A 198 2.98 11.19 -6.32
N VAL A 199 1.85 10.71 -5.81
CA VAL A 199 1.10 11.35 -4.73
C VAL A 199 1.28 10.52 -3.46
N LEU A 200 1.67 11.19 -2.38
CA LEU A 200 1.88 10.57 -1.07
C LEU A 200 0.84 11.11 -0.10
N VAL A 201 -0.20 10.33 0.14
CA VAL A 201 -1.22 10.62 1.15
C VAL A 201 -0.66 10.29 2.54
N ARG A 202 -1.07 11.03 3.56
CA ARG A 202 -0.66 10.79 4.94
C ARG A 202 -1.47 9.65 5.55
N GLY A 203 -0.80 8.63 6.08
CA GLY A 203 -1.40 7.61 6.93
C GLY A 203 -1.35 7.98 8.40
N ASN A 204 -1.97 7.17 9.26
CA ASN A 204 -1.93 7.41 10.70
C ASN A 204 -0.55 7.10 11.30
N HIS A 205 0.26 6.27 10.64
CA HIS A 205 1.64 6.00 11.05
C HIS A 205 2.63 7.11 10.72
N GLU A 206 2.30 8.06 9.83
CA GLU A 206 3.11 9.26 9.60
C GLU A 206 2.89 10.33 10.69
N SER A 207 3.06 9.89 11.94
CA SER A 207 2.88 10.61 13.20
C SER A 207 4.12 10.46 14.08
N ARG A 208 4.47 11.51 14.83
CA ARG A 208 5.54 11.43 15.82
C ARG A 208 5.20 10.45 16.94
N GLN A 209 3.95 10.41 17.36
CA GLN A 209 3.52 9.58 18.49
C GLN A 209 3.54 8.08 18.12
N ILE A 210 3.03 7.73 16.94
CA ILE A 210 2.93 6.33 16.46
C ILE A 210 4.33 5.76 16.16
N THR A 211 5.06 6.37 15.21
CA THR A 211 6.44 6.83 15.40
C THR A 211 7.35 6.14 16.40
N GLN A 212 7.18 6.60 17.64
CA GLN A 212 8.04 6.30 18.78
C GLN A 212 7.76 4.93 19.40
N VAL A 213 6.62 4.33 19.09
CA VAL A 213 6.15 3.09 19.69
C VAL A 213 6.34 1.90 18.75
N TYR A 214 6.14 2.08 17.45
CA TYR A 214 5.91 0.95 16.54
C TYR A 214 7.03 0.62 15.56
N GLY A 215 8.18 1.29 15.66
CA GLY A 215 9.06 1.29 14.49
C GLY A 215 10.13 2.32 14.40
N PHE A 216 9.68 3.34 13.72
CA PHE A 216 10.51 4.09 12.82
C PHE A 216 11.52 4.94 13.57
N TYR A 217 11.17 5.39 14.77
CA TYR A 217 12.09 6.08 15.67
C TYR A 217 13.32 5.23 16.01
N GLU A 218 13.11 3.98 16.44
CA GLU A 218 14.20 3.08 16.83
C GLU A 218 15.07 2.74 15.63
N GLU A 219 14.47 2.47 14.47
CA GLU A 219 15.19 2.18 13.23
C GLU A 219 16.12 3.34 12.84
N CYS A 220 15.62 4.58 12.86
CA CYS A 220 16.43 5.76 12.58
C CYS A 220 17.56 5.92 13.61
N GLN A 221 17.26 5.75 14.89
CA GLN A 221 18.24 5.85 15.97
C GLN A 221 19.35 4.80 15.83
N GLN A 222 19.01 3.57 15.42
CA GLN A 222 19.97 2.49 15.20
C GLN A 222 20.90 2.76 14.00
N LYS A 223 20.35 3.29 12.89
CA LYS A 223 21.12 3.52 11.65
C LYS A 223 22.01 4.76 11.70
N TYR A 224 21.56 5.84 12.36
CA TYR A 224 22.29 7.12 12.42
C TYR A 224 22.94 7.43 13.78
N GLY A 225 22.66 6.64 14.81
CA GLY A 225 23.13 6.89 16.18
C GLY A 225 22.46 8.10 16.85
N ASN A 226 21.49 8.75 16.20
CA ASN A 226 20.79 9.93 16.69
C ASN A 226 19.41 10.10 16.03
N ALA A 227 18.55 10.91 16.64
CA ALA A 227 17.17 11.10 16.19
C ALA A 227 17.01 12.17 15.08
N SER A 228 18.09 12.72 14.52
CA SER A 228 17.99 13.85 13.61
C SER A 228 17.31 13.51 12.29
N VAL A 229 17.52 12.30 11.75
CA VAL A 229 16.84 11.85 10.53
C VAL A 229 15.37 11.58 10.79
N TRP A 230 15.02 10.95 11.92
CA TRP A 230 13.63 10.77 12.31
C TRP A 230 12.88 12.10 12.39
N LYS A 231 13.48 13.13 13.02
CA LYS A 231 12.90 14.49 13.08
C LYS A 231 12.70 15.09 11.69
N ALA A 232 13.67 14.93 10.78
CA ALA A 232 13.55 15.42 9.41
C ALA A 232 12.42 14.72 8.65
N CYS A 233 12.27 13.40 8.80
CA CYS A 233 11.15 12.66 8.21
C CYS A 233 9.81 13.09 8.80
N CYS A 234 9.72 13.30 10.12
CA CYS A 234 8.51 13.83 10.76
C CYS A 234 8.13 15.22 10.26
N HIS A 235 9.10 16.06 9.91
CA HIS A 235 8.80 17.34 9.28
C HIS A 235 8.23 17.16 7.87
N VAL A 236 8.65 16.15 7.12
CA VAL A 236 8.03 15.81 5.82
C VAL A 236 6.59 15.31 6.03
N PHE A 237 6.36 14.48 7.06
CA PHE A 237 5.02 13.96 7.37
C PHE A 237 3.97 15.06 7.53
N ASP A 238 4.34 16.19 8.12
CA ASP A 238 3.43 17.33 8.31
C ASP A 238 2.88 17.91 7.01
N PHE A 239 3.57 17.73 5.89
CA PHE A 239 3.16 18.29 4.60
C PHE A 239 2.53 17.27 3.65
N LEU A 240 2.55 15.97 3.97
CA LEU A 240 1.86 14.93 3.20
C LEU A 240 0.38 15.29 3.01
N VAL A 241 -0.15 15.05 1.81
CA VAL A 241 -1.53 15.42 1.48
C VAL A 241 -2.52 14.54 2.25
N LEU A 242 -3.74 15.01 2.46
CA LEU A 242 -4.76 14.26 3.22
C LEU A 242 -5.58 13.32 2.34
N ALA A 243 -5.69 13.66 1.05
CA ALA A 243 -6.45 12.88 0.08
C ALA A 243 -5.92 13.12 -1.34
N ALA A 244 -6.40 12.30 -2.28
CA ALA A 244 -6.31 12.57 -3.71
C ALA A 244 -7.70 12.43 -4.35
N ILE A 245 -7.93 13.11 -5.46
CA ILE A 245 -9.16 13.02 -6.25
C ILE A 245 -8.81 12.65 -7.68
N VAL A 246 -9.19 11.45 -8.10
CA VAL A 246 -8.93 10.95 -9.46
C VAL A 246 -10.11 11.32 -10.36
N ASP A 247 -9.83 12.10 -11.40
CA ASP A 247 -10.78 12.61 -12.39
C ASP A 247 -12.07 13.26 -11.83
N GLY A 248 -12.03 13.71 -10.57
CA GLY A 248 -13.17 14.31 -9.89
C GLY A 248 -14.21 13.32 -9.36
N GLU A 249 -14.08 12.02 -9.63
CA GLU A 249 -15.11 11.01 -9.32
C GLU A 249 -14.65 9.92 -8.33
N LEU A 250 -13.34 9.78 -8.07
CA LEU A 250 -12.82 8.78 -7.13
C LEU A 250 -11.96 9.45 -6.05
N LEU A 251 -12.44 9.39 -4.81
CA LEU A 251 -11.74 9.93 -3.64
C LEU A 251 -10.79 8.88 -3.07
N CYS A 252 -9.53 9.23 -2.92
CA CYS A 252 -8.49 8.44 -2.27
C CYS A 252 -8.16 9.05 -0.90
N VAL A 253 -8.31 8.30 0.18
CA VAL A 253 -7.98 8.72 1.55
C VAL A 253 -7.36 7.56 2.32
N HIS A 254 -6.54 7.78 3.35
CA HIS A 254 -5.97 6.67 4.12
C HIS A 254 -7.04 5.95 4.96
N GLY A 255 -7.60 6.70 5.92
CA GLY A 255 -8.60 6.24 6.87
C GLY A 255 -9.98 6.22 6.23
N GLY A 256 -10.78 7.25 6.44
CA GLY A 256 -12.16 7.23 5.99
C GLY A 256 -12.85 8.58 6.09
N LEU A 257 -14.16 8.53 6.26
CA LEU A 257 -14.99 9.73 6.34
C LEU A 257 -14.98 10.32 7.76
N SER A 258 -15.39 11.60 7.85
CA SER A 258 -15.54 12.34 9.11
C SER A 258 -16.94 12.93 9.22
N PRO A 259 -17.58 12.92 10.42
CA PRO A 259 -18.84 13.62 10.62
C PRO A 259 -18.72 15.15 10.48
N GLU A 260 -17.51 15.70 10.52
CA GLU A 260 -17.24 17.15 10.31
C GLU A 260 -17.10 17.51 8.83
N ILE A 261 -16.92 16.52 7.95
CA ILE A 261 -16.65 16.68 6.53
C ILE A 261 -17.82 16.11 5.73
N ARG A 262 -18.68 17.01 5.25
CA ARG A 262 -19.78 16.70 4.33
C ARG A 262 -19.38 16.87 2.87
N THR A 263 -18.45 17.78 2.58
CA THR A 263 -17.95 18.03 1.22
C THR A 263 -16.43 17.93 1.10
N ILE A 264 -15.93 17.51 -0.07
CA ILE A 264 -14.49 17.41 -0.35
C ILE A 264 -13.77 18.75 -0.21
N ASP A 265 -14.48 19.88 -0.41
CA ASP A 265 -13.90 21.21 -0.23
C ASP A 265 -13.57 21.52 1.23
N GLN A 266 -14.25 20.89 2.19
CA GLN A 266 -13.87 21.01 3.61
C GLN A 266 -12.51 20.36 3.88
N ILE A 267 -12.13 19.30 3.15
CA ILE A 267 -10.80 18.69 3.24
C ILE A 267 -9.73 19.71 2.83
N ARG A 268 -10.00 20.56 1.82
CA ARG A 268 -9.05 21.56 1.28
C ARG A 268 -8.58 22.59 2.31
N VAL A 269 -9.39 22.87 3.33
CA VAL A 269 -9.14 23.92 4.31
C VAL A 269 -8.66 23.39 5.66
N VAL A 270 -8.51 22.07 5.82
CA VAL A 270 -7.93 21.46 7.02
C VAL A 270 -6.48 21.92 7.19
N ALA A 271 -6.11 22.36 8.39
CA ALA A 271 -4.71 22.69 8.68
C ALA A 271 -3.88 21.39 8.76
N ARG A 272 -3.26 20.96 7.66
CA ARG A 272 -2.50 19.69 7.62
C ARG A 272 -1.08 19.77 8.19
N ALA A 273 -0.46 20.96 8.14
CA ALA A 273 0.93 21.25 8.52
C ALA A 273 1.15 21.25 10.04
N GLN A 274 0.83 20.13 10.68
CA GLN A 274 0.93 19.89 12.12
C GLN A 274 0.99 18.37 12.37
N GLU A 275 1.26 18.02 13.63
CA GLU A 275 1.04 16.65 14.11
C GLU A 275 -0.44 16.27 14.01
N ILE A 276 -0.73 15.00 13.77
CA ILE A 276 -2.10 14.48 13.69
C ILE A 276 -2.80 14.76 15.05
N PRO A 277 -3.90 15.53 15.07
CA PRO A 277 -4.67 15.75 16.30
C PRO A 277 -5.29 14.46 16.83
N HIS A 278 -5.66 14.46 18.11
CA HIS A 278 -6.34 13.31 18.72
C HIS A 278 -7.82 13.18 18.31
N GLU A 279 -8.43 14.24 17.78
CA GLU A 279 -9.83 14.30 17.36
C GLU A 279 -10.04 15.31 16.22
N GLY A 280 -11.24 15.28 15.63
CA GLY A 280 -11.67 16.19 14.57
C GLY A 280 -11.32 15.73 13.15
N ALA A 281 -11.74 16.51 12.16
CA ALA A 281 -11.66 16.21 10.73
C ALA A 281 -10.33 15.56 10.27
N PHE A 282 -9.17 16.08 10.70
CA PHE A 282 -7.87 15.53 10.31
C PHE A 282 -7.65 14.14 10.92
N CYS A 283 -7.92 13.97 12.22
CA CYS A 283 -7.83 12.67 12.89
C CYS A 283 -8.71 11.63 12.18
N ASP A 284 -9.96 11.98 11.89
CA ASP A 284 -10.93 11.09 11.27
C ASP A 284 -10.50 10.63 9.87
N LEU A 285 -9.98 11.53 9.03
CA LEU A 285 -9.51 11.19 7.68
C LEU A 285 -8.44 10.10 7.67
N VAL A 286 -7.64 9.97 8.73
CA VAL A 286 -6.57 8.97 8.83
C VAL A 286 -6.91 7.79 9.74
N TRP A 287 -7.96 7.85 10.56
CA TRP A 287 -8.30 6.80 11.53
C TRP A 287 -9.67 6.13 11.35
N SER A 288 -10.59 6.74 10.60
CA SER A 288 -11.95 6.22 10.44
C SER A 288 -12.00 4.96 9.58
N ASP A 289 -12.99 4.10 9.84
CA ASP A 289 -13.16 2.80 9.20
C ASP A 289 -14.60 2.55 8.73
N PRO A 290 -14.81 1.91 7.56
CA PRO A 290 -16.11 1.38 7.20
C PRO A 290 -16.47 0.17 8.08
N ASP A 291 -17.74 0.04 8.46
CA ASP A 291 -18.26 -1.12 9.19
C ASP A 291 -19.74 -1.38 8.87
N ASP A 292 -20.25 -2.56 9.23
CA ASP A 292 -21.65 -2.97 8.99
C ASP A 292 -22.60 -2.31 10.00
N ILE A 293 -22.75 -0.99 9.85
CA ILE A 293 -23.63 -0.12 10.61
C ILE A 293 -24.35 0.84 9.66
N ASP A 294 -25.47 1.43 10.12
CA ASP A 294 -26.23 2.37 9.29
C ASP A 294 -25.55 3.75 9.13
N THR A 295 -24.93 4.26 10.20
CA THR A 295 -24.46 5.67 10.24
C THR A 295 -23.08 5.80 10.89
N TRP A 296 -22.96 6.52 12.01
CA TRP A 296 -21.70 6.74 12.71
C TRP A 296 -21.67 5.96 14.01
N ALA A 297 -20.52 5.38 14.34
CA ALA A 297 -20.24 4.86 15.67
C ALA A 297 -18.82 5.20 16.12
N VAL A 298 -18.56 5.17 17.43
CA VAL A 298 -17.24 5.45 17.97
C VAL A 298 -16.28 4.33 17.55
N SER A 299 -15.11 4.72 17.03
CA SER A 299 -14.09 3.76 16.63
C SER A 299 -13.49 3.02 17.84
N PRO A 300 -13.35 1.69 17.79
CA PRO A 300 -12.66 0.93 18.83
C PRO A 300 -11.15 1.24 18.88
N ARG A 301 -10.60 1.96 17.88
CA ARG A 301 -9.21 2.40 17.84
C ARG A 301 -8.90 3.49 18.87
N GLY A 302 -9.93 4.14 19.44
CA GLY A 302 -9.77 5.30 20.32
C GLY A 302 -9.52 6.62 19.58
N ALA A 303 -9.58 6.61 18.24
CA ALA A 303 -9.46 7.75 17.34
C ALA A 303 -10.28 7.46 16.07
N GLY A 304 -10.83 8.51 15.45
CA GLY A 304 -11.72 8.39 14.28
C GLY A 304 -13.08 7.77 14.59
N TRP A 305 -13.80 7.43 13.53
CA TRP A 305 -15.17 6.89 13.58
C TRP A 305 -15.33 5.62 12.77
N LEU A 306 -16.28 4.78 13.16
CA LEU A 306 -16.88 3.83 12.25
C LEU A 306 -17.94 4.55 11.41
N PHE A 307 -17.98 4.28 10.11
CA PHE A 307 -18.99 4.83 9.22
C PHE A 307 -19.69 3.74 8.39
N GLY A 308 -20.99 3.94 8.22
CA GLY A 308 -21.92 3.02 7.59
C GLY A 308 -22.25 3.33 6.14
N ASP A 309 -23.14 2.50 5.58
CA ASP A 309 -23.60 2.58 4.19
C ASP A 309 -24.24 3.94 3.87
N LYS A 310 -25.16 4.43 4.70
CA LYS A 310 -25.87 5.70 4.46
C LYS A 310 -24.92 6.89 4.46
N VAL A 311 -23.88 6.84 5.30
CA VAL A 311 -22.86 7.89 5.36
C VAL A 311 -22.05 7.92 4.07
N ALA A 312 -21.59 6.75 3.61
CA ALA A 312 -20.84 6.65 2.36
C ALA A 312 -21.69 7.05 1.15
N THR A 313 -22.93 6.56 1.05
CA THR A 313 -23.84 6.88 -0.05
C THR A 313 -24.21 8.37 -0.07
N GLU A 314 -24.51 8.99 1.09
CA GLU A 314 -24.77 10.44 1.16
C GLU A 314 -23.54 11.25 0.74
N PHE A 315 -22.35 10.91 1.27
CA PHE A 315 -21.12 11.62 0.96
C PHE A 315 -20.78 11.52 -0.54
N ASN A 316 -20.88 10.33 -1.12
CA ASN A 316 -20.64 10.12 -2.55
C ASN A 316 -21.64 10.90 -3.41
N HIS A 317 -22.93 10.86 -3.06
CA HIS A 317 -23.96 11.60 -3.77
C HIS A 317 -23.72 13.11 -3.75
N VAL A 318 -23.43 13.68 -2.57
CA VAL A 318 -23.19 15.12 -2.39
C VAL A 318 -21.97 15.60 -3.18
N ASN A 319 -20.94 14.77 -3.27
CA ASN A 319 -19.66 15.14 -3.88
C ASN A 319 -19.51 14.65 -5.33
N GLY A 320 -20.52 13.97 -5.89
CA GLY A 320 -20.45 13.42 -7.24
C GLY A 320 -19.41 12.29 -7.40
N LEU A 321 -19.14 11.54 -6.33
CA LEU A 321 -18.17 10.46 -6.34
C LEU A 321 -18.83 9.13 -6.72
N LYS A 322 -18.10 8.32 -7.47
CA LYS A 322 -18.45 6.92 -7.79
C LYS A 322 -17.86 5.94 -6.79
N LEU A 323 -16.70 6.27 -6.20
CA LEU A 323 -15.96 5.37 -5.34
C LEU A 323 -15.10 6.16 -4.34
N ILE A 324 -15.03 5.64 -3.11
CA ILE A 324 -13.99 6.01 -2.14
C ILE A 324 -13.00 4.85 -2.04
N ALA A 325 -11.74 5.09 -2.39
CA ALA A 325 -10.64 4.15 -2.18
C ALA A 325 -9.88 4.52 -0.91
N ARG A 326 -9.71 3.54 -0.02
CA ARG A 326 -9.03 3.71 1.27
C ARG A 326 -8.12 2.54 1.63
N ALA A 327 -7.35 2.66 2.71
CA ALA A 327 -6.35 1.65 3.13
C ALA A 327 -6.55 1.19 4.59
N HIS A 328 -5.55 1.23 5.49
CA HIS A 328 -5.61 1.20 6.98
C HIS A 328 -6.23 -0.03 7.70
N GLN A 329 -7.19 -0.74 7.11
CA GLN A 329 -7.71 -2.00 7.62
C GLN A 329 -7.07 -3.15 6.85
N LEU A 330 -6.39 -4.04 7.59
CA LEU A 330 -5.92 -5.30 7.06
C LEU A 330 -7.09 -6.11 6.49
N VAL A 331 -6.99 -6.47 5.21
CA VAL A 331 -7.92 -7.36 4.50
C VAL A 331 -7.14 -8.53 3.92
N ASN A 332 -7.58 -9.76 4.20
CA ASN A 332 -6.79 -10.95 3.91
C ASN A 332 -6.60 -11.19 2.41
N GLU A 333 -7.56 -10.77 1.61
CA GLU A 333 -7.61 -10.88 0.15
C GLU A 333 -6.87 -9.75 -0.56
N GLY A 334 -6.27 -8.82 0.20
CA GLY A 334 -5.53 -7.66 -0.33
C GLY A 334 -6.43 -6.50 -0.77
N TYR A 335 -7.73 -6.71 -0.97
CA TYR A 335 -8.73 -5.66 -1.12
C TYR A 335 -10.09 -6.12 -0.59
N LYS A 336 -10.98 -5.17 -0.29
CA LYS A 336 -12.38 -5.46 0.12
C LYS A 336 -13.29 -4.31 -0.29
N TYR A 337 -14.34 -4.61 -1.04
CA TYR A 337 -15.47 -3.68 -1.18
C TYR A 337 -16.35 -3.73 0.05
N HIS A 338 -16.88 -2.57 0.43
CA HIS A 338 -17.80 -2.41 1.54
C HIS A 338 -19.15 -1.93 1.04
N PHE A 339 -20.20 -2.31 1.79
CA PHE A 339 -21.61 -2.00 1.52
C PHE A 339 -22.14 -2.63 0.22
N ASP A 340 -23.46 -2.70 0.10
CA ASP A 340 -24.14 -3.36 -1.03
C ASP A 340 -23.84 -2.68 -2.38
N GLU A 341 -23.64 -1.35 -2.37
CA GLU A 341 -23.34 -0.57 -3.57
C GLU A 341 -21.86 -0.62 -4.00
N ASN A 342 -21.00 -1.33 -3.25
CA ASN A 342 -19.54 -1.34 -3.47
C ASN A 342 -18.93 0.07 -3.58
N SER A 343 -19.51 1.02 -2.85
CA SER A 343 -19.23 2.46 -2.95
C SER A 343 -17.97 2.89 -2.21
N VAL A 344 -17.39 1.98 -1.42
CA VAL A 344 -16.11 2.13 -0.72
C VAL A 344 -15.28 0.87 -0.91
N VAL A 345 -13.99 1.02 -1.16
CA VAL A 345 -13.04 -0.08 -1.27
C VAL A 345 -11.83 0.13 -0.37
N THR A 346 -11.44 -0.91 0.36
CA THR A 346 -10.15 -0.99 1.05
C THR A 346 -9.13 -1.67 0.15
N VAL A 347 -7.97 -1.05 -0.02
CA VAL A 347 -6.80 -1.56 -0.73
C VAL A 347 -5.67 -1.76 0.27
N TRP A 348 -5.07 -2.94 0.29
CA TRP A 348 -4.01 -3.30 1.21
C TRP A 348 -2.78 -3.78 0.45
N SER A 349 -1.61 -3.16 0.66
CA SER A 349 -0.43 -3.38 -0.17
C SER A 349 0.77 -4.03 0.56
N ALA A 350 0.58 -4.50 1.80
CA ALA A 350 1.61 -5.17 2.60
C ALA A 350 1.30 -6.68 2.78
N PRO A 351 1.83 -7.57 1.91
CA PRO A 351 1.51 -9.00 1.97
C PRO A 351 2.22 -9.68 3.14
N ASN A 352 1.62 -10.75 3.68
CA ASN A 352 2.05 -11.40 4.91
C ASN A 352 2.44 -10.38 5.99
N TYR A 353 1.50 -9.49 6.30
CA TYR A 353 1.74 -8.33 7.15
C TYR A 353 2.40 -8.73 8.46
N CYS A 354 3.37 -7.91 8.90
CA CYS A 354 4.17 -8.18 10.10
C CYS A 354 4.90 -9.54 10.06
N TYR A 355 5.09 -10.10 8.86
CA TYR A 355 5.68 -11.41 8.62
C TYR A 355 4.92 -12.58 9.26
N ARG A 356 3.64 -12.40 9.61
CA ARG A 356 2.84 -13.40 10.33
C ARG A 356 1.38 -13.50 9.94
N CYS A 357 0.78 -12.47 9.34
CA CYS A 357 -0.67 -12.43 9.11
C CYS A 357 -1.12 -13.34 7.96
N GLY A 358 -0.23 -13.72 7.03
CA GLY A 358 -0.57 -14.62 5.93
C GLY A 358 -1.52 -14.06 4.85
N ASN A 359 -1.91 -12.78 4.95
CA ASN A 359 -2.71 -12.10 3.94
C ASN A 359 -1.94 -11.93 2.61
N VAL A 360 -2.67 -11.79 1.51
CA VAL A 360 -2.11 -11.27 0.25
C VAL A 360 -2.21 -9.74 0.22
N ALA A 361 -1.59 -9.13 -0.79
CA ALA A 361 -1.67 -7.70 -1.04
C ALA A 361 -2.26 -7.44 -2.43
N SER A 362 -2.71 -6.22 -2.67
CA SER A 362 -3.16 -5.76 -3.98
C SER A 362 -2.70 -4.33 -4.28
N ILE A 363 -2.78 -3.98 -5.55
CA ILE A 363 -2.84 -2.61 -6.05
C ILE A 363 -4.10 -2.44 -6.87
N MET A 364 -4.66 -1.23 -6.88
CA MET A 364 -5.84 -0.89 -7.67
C MET A 364 -5.43 0.02 -8.83
N THR A 365 -5.60 -0.45 -10.06
CA THR A 365 -5.37 0.34 -11.28
C THR A 365 -6.69 0.88 -11.79
N VAL A 366 -6.69 2.15 -12.22
CA VAL A 366 -7.85 2.85 -12.76
C VAL A 366 -7.42 3.52 -14.06
N ASP A 367 -8.12 3.19 -15.14
CA ASP A 367 -7.90 3.76 -16.48
C ASP A 367 -9.04 4.75 -16.80
N ASN A 368 -9.12 5.24 -18.04
CA ASN A 368 -10.09 6.23 -18.49
C ASN A 368 -11.56 5.77 -18.40
N ASP A 369 -11.81 4.47 -18.20
CA ASP A 369 -13.13 3.90 -17.93
C ASP A 369 -13.57 4.10 -16.46
N LEU A 370 -12.65 4.55 -15.60
CA LEU A 370 -12.79 4.67 -14.15
C LEU A 370 -13.18 3.36 -13.45
N ALA A 371 -13.00 2.23 -14.12
CA ALA A 371 -13.32 0.92 -13.57
C ALA A 371 -12.10 0.37 -12.80
N PRO A 372 -12.22 0.10 -11.49
CA PRO A 372 -11.12 -0.44 -10.70
C PRO A 372 -10.71 -1.85 -11.12
N LYS A 373 -9.42 -2.07 -11.36
CA LYS A 373 -8.83 -3.39 -11.64
C LYS A 373 -7.78 -3.69 -10.59
N PHE A 374 -7.87 -4.84 -9.94
CA PHE A 374 -6.99 -5.23 -8.83
C PHE A 374 -5.93 -6.23 -9.30
N SER A 375 -4.66 -5.93 -9.01
CA SER A 375 -3.57 -6.89 -9.18
C SER A 375 -3.15 -7.40 -7.81
N ILE A 376 -3.47 -8.65 -7.52
CA ILE A 376 -3.13 -9.32 -6.26
C ILE A 376 -1.74 -9.93 -6.35
N PHE A 377 -0.94 -9.78 -5.30
CA PHE A 377 0.39 -10.36 -5.20
C PHE A 377 0.68 -10.90 -3.78
N SER A 378 1.57 -11.87 -3.71
CA SER A 378 2.01 -12.49 -2.45
C SER A 378 3.31 -11.90 -1.97
N ALA A 379 3.64 -12.15 -0.70
CA ALA A 379 4.91 -11.75 -0.12
C ALA A 379 6.06 -12.35 -0.93
N VAL A 380 7.13 -11.57 -1.15
CA VAL A 380 8.31 -12.12 -1.83
C VAL A 380 8.90 -13.27 -0.99
N PRO A 381 9.42 -14.33 -1.63
CA PRO A 381 10.03 -15.45 -0.91
C PRO A 381 11.12 -15.03 0.08
N ASP A 382 11.39 -15.86 1.09
CA ASP A 382 12.37 -15.56 2.14
C ASP A 382 13.81 -15.39 1.61
N ASP A 383 14.18 -16.09 0.53
CA ASP A 383 15.48 -15.95 -0.15
C ASP A 383 15.59 -14.65 -0.96
N MET A 384 14.48 -13.93 -1.13
CA MET A 384 14.36 -12.66 -1.85
C MET A 384 14.27 -11.44 -0.94
N ARG A 385 14.34 -11.63 0.38
CA ARG A 385 14.33 -10.57 1.40
C ARG A 385 15.50 -10.73 2.35
N HIS A 386 15.86 -9.64 3.00
CA HIS A 386 16.83 -9.67 4.08
C HIS A 386 16.13 -9.58 5.44
N VAL A 387 16.54 -10.40 6.40
CA VAL A 387 16.07 -10.33 7.80
C VAL A 387 17.23 -9.85 8.68
N PRO A 388 17.12 -8.71 9.39
CA PRO A 388 18.18 -8.21 10.25
C PRO A 388 18.58 -9.20 11.36
N ALA A 389 19.89 -9.46 11.52
CA ALA A 389 20.41 -10.42 12.49
C ALA A 389 20.18 -10.05 13.97
N SER A 390 19.96 -8.76 14.27
CA SER A 390 19.82 -8.26 15.65
C SER A 390 18.44 -8.49 16.27
N ARG A 391 17.46 -8.99 15.52
CA ARG A 391 16.06 -9.10 15.99
C ARG A 391 15.62 -10.57 16.03
N ARG A 392 15.93 -11.27 17.14
CA ARG A 392 15.59 -12.68 17.37
C ARG A 392 14.26 -12.93 18.10
N SER A 393 13.49 -11.89 18.44
CA SER A 393 12.16 -12.05 19.05
C SER A 393 11.08 -11.37 18.22
N PRO A 394 10.16 -12.13 17.60
CA PRO A 394 8.95 -11.61 16.95
C PRO A 394 7.92 -10.96 17.91
N GLY A 395 8.26 -10.76 19.18
CA GLY A 395 7.32 -10.31 20.21
C GLY A 395 7.36 -8.81 20.53
N ASP A 396 8.51 -8.15 20.36
CA ASP A 396 8.74 -6.84 20.98
C ASP A 396 8.22 -5.65 20.17
N TYR A 397 7.68 -5.89 18.96
CA TYR A 397 7.31 -4.83 18.00
C TYR A 397 5.88 -4.89 17.46
N PHE A 398 5.20 -6.02 17.67
CA PHE A 398 3.94 -6.35 17.01
C PHE A 398 2.76 -6.42 17.98
N LEU A 399 2.90 -5.74 19.12
CA LEU A 399 1.86 -5.44 20.09
C LEU A 399 1.47 -3.97 19.97
#